data_AF-A0A7C3UEN7-F1
#
_entry.id   AF-A0A7C3UEN7-F1
#
_cell.length_a   1.000
_cell.length_b   1.000
_cell.length_c   1.000
_cell.angle_alpha   90.00
_cell.angle_beta   90.00
_cell.angle_gamma   90.00
#
_symmetry.space_group_name_H-M   'P 1'
#
loop_
_entity.id
_entity.type
_entity.pdbx_description
1 polymer ?
#
loop_
_entity_poly.entity_id
_entity_poly.type
_entity_poly.pdbx_seq_one_letter_code
_entity_poly.pdbx_strand_id
1 'polypeptide(L)'
;MLPALTKQFGKKNIPQIRPGDTVRVSFKITEGNKTRIQTFEGICLAKKHGDSLDGSFTLRRISGGIGVERTFPLHSPLITKIEKIKSRPVRRAKLYFLRDLVGKKAKKVPERKDYQMWEEAISEEEIARIEEEKRQAALKKEAEKEKEKMELEKKFAAAAAAHEEIKAQEK
;
A
#
# COMPACT_ATOMS: atom_id res chain seq x y z
N MET A 1 -18.76 21.66 -18.00
CA MET A 1 -19.39 20.97 -16.86
C MET A 1 -18.50 19.93 -16.19
N LEU A 2 -17.92 18.97 -16.93
CA LEU A 2 -17.11 17.88 -16.35
C LEU A 2 -15.92 18.31 -15.44
N PRO A 3 -15.12 19.35 -15.77
CA PRO A 3 -14.00 19.76 -14.92
C PRO A 3 -14.42 20.25 -13.52
N ALA A 4 -15.60 20.88 -13.41
CA ALA A 4 -16.14 21.36 -12.14
C ALA A 4 -16.55 20.19 -11.23
N LEU A 5 -17.19 19.16 -11.80
CA LEU A 5 -17.52 17.92 -11.09
C LEU A 5 -16.29 17.14 -10.66
N THR A 6 -15.25 17.06 -11.51
CA THR A 6 -13.98 16.42 -11.14
C THR A 6 -13.37 17.10 -9.92
N LYS A 7 -13.43 18.43 -9.83
CA LYS A 7 -12.92 19.18 -8.67
C LYS A 7 -13.70 18.89 -7.38
N GLN A 8 -15.00 18.60 -7.50
CA GLN A 8 -15.89 18.37 -6.36
C GLN A 8 -15.84 16.91 -5.86
N PHE A 9 -15.88 15.93 -6.77
CA PHE A 9 -16.01 14.50 -6.45
C PHE A 9 -14.74 13.68 -6.71
N GLY A 10 -13.76 14.24 -7.42
CA GLY A 10 -12.50 13.56 -7.71
C GLY A 10 -11.62 13.44 -6.47
N LYS A 11 -10.96 12.30 -6.31
CA LYS A 11 -9.84 12.14 -5.37
C LYS A 11 -8.75 13.18 -5.66
N LYS A 12 -8.30 13.84 -4.60
CA LYS A 12 -7.15 14.76 -4.63
C LYS A 12 -5.86 13.92 -4.59
N ASN A 13 -4.80 14.43 -5.23
CA ASN A 13 -3.47 13.82 -5.25
C ASN A 13 -3.37 12.41 -5.86
N ILE A 14 -3.98 12.22 -7.03
CA ILE A 14 -3.75 10.98 -7.77
C ILE A 14 -2.39 11.01 -8.46
N PRO A 15 -1.63 9.92 -8.40
CA PRO A 15 -0.45 9.76 -9.22
C PRO A 15 -0.75 9.89 -10.73
N GLN A 16 -0.08 10.80 -11.46
CA GLN A 16 -0.02 10.84 -12.94
C GLN A 16 0.53 9.54 -13.59
N ILE A 17 -0.29 8.50 -13.65
CA ILE A 17 0.08 7.27 -14.35
C ILE A 17 0.18 7.53 -15.85
N ARG A 18 1.23 7.00 -16.47
CA ARG A 18 1.40 6.96 -17.93
C ARG A 18 1.46 5.52 -18.44
N PRO A 19 1.09 5.28 -19.71
CA PRO A 19 1.36 3.99 -20.35
C PRO A 19 2.86 3.65 -20.23
N GLY A 20 3.18 2.40 -19.91
CA GLY A 20 4.56 1.94 -19.70
C GLY A 20 5.01 1.95 -18.24
N ASP A 21 4.28 2.63 -17.35
CA ASP A 21 4.55 2.60 -15.91
C ASP A 21 4.14 1.25 -15.30
N THR A 22 4.98 0.70 -14.42
CA THR A 22 4.57 -0.35 -13.48
C THR A 22 3.95 0.30 -12.26
N VAL A 23 2.69 -0.04 -12.00
CA VAL A 23 1.89 0.52 -10.92
C VAL A 23 1.40 -0.61 -10.04
N ARG A 24 1.41 -0.39 -8.72
CA ARG A 24 0.76 -1.23 -7.73
C ARG A 24 -0.47 -0.52 -7.21
N VAL A 25 -1.61 -1.21 -7.30
CA VAL A 25 -2.91 -0.72 -6.85
C VAL A 25 -3.38 -1.60 -5.71
N SER A 26 -3.64 -1.00 -4.56
CA SER A 26 -4.27 -1.64 -3.42
C SER A 26 -5.75 -1.29 -3.44
N PHE A 27 -6.64 -2.28 -3.52
CA PHE A 27 -8.07 -2.06 -3.58
C PHE A 27 -8.82 -3.02 -2.66
N LYS A 28 -9.97 -2.58 -2.17
CA LYS A 28 -10.83 -3.35 -1.27
C LYS A 28 -11.65 -4.35 -2.10
N ILE A 29 -11.76 -5.56 -1.58
CA ILE A 29 -12.64 -6.61 -2.08
C ILE A 29 -13.52 -7.04 -0.92
N THR A 30 -14.81 -7.06 -1.16
CA THR A 30 -15.80 -7.59 -0.21
C THR A 30 -16.31 -8.92 -0.76
N GLU A 31 -16.03 -10.00 -0.04
CA GLU A 31 -16.51 -11.35 -0.35
C GLU A 31 -17.47 -11.75 0.79
N GLY A 32 -18.77 -11.73 0.51
CA GLY A 32 -19.81 -11.91 1.53
C GLY A 32 -19.70 -10.85 2.64
N ASN A 33 -19.47 -11.29 3.87
CA ASN A 33 -19.37 -10.41 5.04
C ASN A 33 -17.93 -9.96 5.36
N LYS A 34 -16.91 -10.42 4.62
CA LYS A 34 -15.51 -10.08 4.90
C LYS A 34 -14.96 -9.12 3.85
N THR A 35 -14.29 -8.07 4.33
CA THR A 35 -13.58 -7.12 3.46
C THR A 35 -12.08 -7.29 3.65
N ARG A 36 -11.35 -7.43 2.54
CA ARG A 36 -9.88 -7.50 2.52
C ARG A 36 -9.30 -6.54 1.50
N ILE A 37 -8.04 -6.16 1.68
CA ILE A 37 -7.29 -5.35 0.71
C ILE A 37 -6.48 -6.31 -0.15
N GLN A 38 -6.69 -6.29 -1.46
CA GLN A 38 -5.87 -7.01 -2.42
C GLN A 38 -4.99 -6.01 -3.18
N THR A 39 -3.76 -6.43 -3.46
CA THR A 39 -2.82 -5.67 -4.28
C THR A 39 -2.76 -6.25 -5.69
N PHE A 40 -2.73 -5.37 -6.68
CA PHE A 40 -2.51 -5.70 -8.08
C PHE A 40 -1.35 -4.87 -8.61
N GLU A 41 -0.28 -5.55 -9.01
CA GLU A 41 0.91 -4.92 -9.59
C GLU A 41 1.04 -5.31 -11.05
N GLY A 42 1.17 -4.33 -11.94
CA GLY A 42 1.29 -4.58 -13.37
C GLY A 42 1.70 -3.35 -14.17
N ILE A 43 1.98 -3.57 -15.46
CA ILE A 43 2.32 -2.51 -16.41
C ILE A 43 1.04 -1.84 -16.90
N CYS A 44 1.00 -0.51 -16.90
CA CYS A 44 -0.06 0.28 -17.50
C CYS A 44 -0.01 0.17 -19.02
N LEU A 45 -1.03 -0.46 -19.60
CA LEU A 45 -1.18 -0.57 -21.05
C LEU A 45 -1.71 0.71 -21.67
N ALA A 46 -2.69 1.33 -21.01
CA ALA A 46 -3.41 2.47 -21.54
C ALA A 46 -4.05 3.26 -20.38
N LYS A 47 -4.11 4.58 -20.56
CA LYS A 47 -4.93 5.48 -19.76
C LYS A 47 -5.99 6.10 -20.66
N LYS A 48 -7.26 6.08 -20.23
CA LYS A 48 -8.41 6.66 -20.93
C LYS A 48 -8.93 7.87 -20.15
N HIS A 49 -9.47 8.84 -20.89
CA HIS A 49 -10.09 10.07 -20.36
C HIS A 49 -9.20 10.96 -19.47
N GLY A 50 -7.88 10.74 -19.49
CA GLY A 50 -6.91 11.58 -18.79
C GLY A 50 -7.17 11.62 -17.28
N ASP A 51 -7.16 12.82 -16.72
CA ASP A 51 -7.43 13.08 -15.29
C ASP A 51 -8.89 13.52 -15.04
N SER A 52 -9.80 13.17 -15.95
CA SER A 52 -11.23 13.42 -15.80
C SER A 52 -11.86 12.44 -14.81
N LEU A 53 -13.06 12.75 -14.32
CA LEU A 53 -13.78 11.91 -13.33
C LEU A 53 -14.03 10.47 -13.83
N ASP A 54 -14.24 10.31 -15.14
CA ASP A 54 -14.39 9.05 -15.88
C ASP A 54 -13.04 8.44 -16.31
N GLY A 55 -11.94 9.03 -15.87
CA GLY A 55 -10.58 8.57 -16.11
C GLY A 55 -10.34 7.16 -15.58
N SER A 56 -9.70 6.33 -16.41
CA SER A 56 -9.35 4.96 -16.05
C SER A 56 -8.03 4.52 -16.66
N PHE A 57 -7.41 3.52 -16.05
CA PHE A 57 -6.16 2.94 -16.54
C PHE A 57 -6.22 1.42 -16.49
N THR A 58 -5.62 0.77 -17.48
CA THR A 58 -5.61 -0.69 -17.60
C THR A 58 -4.22 -1.21 -17.27
N LEU A 59 -4.12 -2.04 -16.24
CA LEU A 59 -2.90 -2.72 -15.85
C LEU A 59 -2.88 -4.14 -16.39
N ARG A 60 -1.71 -4.61 -16.82
CA ARG A 60 -1.45 -5.98 -17.27
C ARG A 60 -0.31 -6.60 -16.45
N ARG A 61 -0.51 -7.82 -16.00
CA ARG A 61 0.55 -8.67 -15.41
C ARG A 61 0.41 -10.10 -15.89
N ILE A 62 1.49 -10.86 -15.81
CA ILE A 62 1.44 -12.31 -16.00
C ILE A 62 1.45 -12.93 -14.60
N SER A 63 0.43 -13.73 -14.29
CA SER A 63 0.30 -14.42 -13.01
C SER A 63 0.11 -15.90 -13.28
N GLY A 64 1.02 -16.76 -12.81
CA GLY A 64 0.94 -18.21 -13.05
C GLY A 64 0.92 -18.59 -14.54
N GLY A 65 1.65 -17.85 -15.39
CA GLY A 65 1.69 -18.08 -16.84
C GLY A 65 0.50 -17.49 -17.62
N ILE A 66 -0.53 -16.99 -16.94
CA ILE A 66 -1.72 -16.42 -17.58
C ILE A 66 -1.63 -14.89 -17.54
N GLY A 67 -1.92 -14.25 -18.69
CA GLY A 67 -2.00 -12.80 -18.80
C GLY A 67 -3.28 -12.27 -18.16
N VAL A 68 -3.17 -11.54 -17.05
CA VAL A 68 -4.30 -10.93 -16.35
C VAL A 68 -4.28 -9.43 -16.59
N GLU A 69 -5.39 -8.91 -17.09
CA GLU A 69 -5.62 -7.48 -17.28
C GLU A 69 -6.73 -7.00 -16.36
N ARG A 70 -6.54 -5.83 -15.76
CA ARG A 70 -7.55 -5.19 -14.91
C ARG A 70 -7.59 -3.70 -15.17
N THR A 71 -8.80 -3.18 -15.39
CA THR A 71 -9.04 -1.74 -15.57
C THR A 71 -9.51 -1.14 -14.25
N PHE A 72 -8.86 -0.06 -13.84
CA PHE A 72 -9.15 0.66 -12.62
C PHE A 72 -9.62 2.09 -12.95
N PRO A 73 -10.78 2.53 -12.44
CA PRO A 73 -11.17 3.93 -12.49
C PRO A 73 -10.30 4.75 -11.52
N LEU A 74 -9.76 5.89 -11.96
CA LEU A 74 -8.82 6.71 -11.18
C LEU A 74 -9.41 7.15 -9.83
N HIS A 75 -10.67 7.57 -9.84
CA HIS A 75 -11.34 8.14 -8.66
C HIS A 75 -12.21 7.12 -7.90
N SER A 76 -12.07 5.81 -8.17
CA SER A 76 -12.90 4.80 -7.51
C SER A 76 -12.69 4.77 -5.99
N PRO A 77 -13.77 4.73 -5.17
CA PRO A 77 -13.67 4.63 -3.71
C PRO A 77 -13.13 3.27 -3.24
N LEU A 78 -13.20 2.24 -4.09
CA LEU A 78 -12.68 0.90 -3.78
C LEU A 78 -11.15 0.89 -3.75
N ILE A 79 -10.50 1.81 -4.45
CA ILE A 79 -9.04 1.92 -4.46
C ILE A 79 -8.60 2.60 -3.17
N THR A 80 -7.71 1.94 -2.42
CA THR A 80 -7.15 2.46 -1.18
C THR A 80 -5.86 3.22 -1.45
N LYS A 81 -4.98 2.68 -2.28
CA LYS A 81 -3.68 3.28 -2.60
C LYS A 81 -3.26 2.97 -4.02
N ILE A 82 -2.59 3.92 -4.67
CA ILE A 82 -1.95 3.74 -5.98
C ILE A 82 -0.49 4.15 -5.84
N GLU A 83 0.43 3.24 -6.13
CA GLU A 83 1.87 3.44 -6.05
C GLU A 83 2.50 3.25 -7.43
N LYS A 84 3.28 4.24 -7.89
CA LYS A 84 4.09 4.11 -9.10
C LYS A 84 5.44 3.48 -8.72
N ILE A 85 5.67 2.24 -9.14
CA ILE A 85 6.88 1.47 -8.80
C ILE A 85 7.97 1.66 -9.85
N LYS A 86 7.62 1.69 -11.14
CA LYS A 86 8.60 1.86 -12.21
C LYS A 86 8.03 2.67 -13.34
N SER A 87 8.85 3.54 -13.93
CA SER A 87 8.54 4.23 -15.16
C SER A 87 9.33 3.60 -16.31
N ARG A 88 8.71 3.42 -17.48
CA ARG A 88 9.43 3.02 -18.70
C ARG A 88 8.92 3.87 -19.86
N PRO A 89 9.79 4.59 -20.57
CA PRO A 89 9.38 5.41 -21.70
C PRO A 89 8.90 4.54 -22.84
N VAL A 90 7.71 4.86 -23.31
CA VAL A 90 7.09 4.23 -24.47
C VAL A 90 6.76 5.28 -25.49
N ARG A 91 6.82 4.91 -26.77
CA ARG A 91 6.43 5.81 -27.86
C ARG A 91 4.93 5.76 -28.16
N ARG A 92 4.25 4.68 -27.76
CA ARG A 92 2.83 4.46 -28.03
C ARG A 92 2.00 4.83 -26.80
N ALA A 93 0.89 5.53 -27.02
CA ALA A 93 -0.08 5.84 -25.96
C ALA A 93 -0.89 4.62 -25.47
N LYS A 94 -0.95 3.55 -26.28
CA LYS A 94 -1.61 2.29 -25.93
C LYS A 94 -0.69 1.12 -26.29
N LEU A 95 -0.38 0.29 -25.30
CA LEU A 95 0.58 -0.82 -25.40
C LEU A 95 -0.11 -2.17 -25.65
N TYR A 96 -1.18 -2.19 -26.44
CA TYR A 96 -1.94 -3.44 -26.68
C TYR A 96 -1.11 -4.54 -27.32
N PHE A 97 -0.03 -4.20 -28.03
CA PHE A 97 0.93 -5.17 -28.56
C PHE A 97 1.60 -6.04 -27.47
N LEU A 98 1.59 -5.62 -26.20
CA LEU A 98 2.07 -6.45 -25.08
C LEU A 98 1.16 -7.67 -24.78
N ARG A 99 0.00 -7.77 -25.44
CA ARG A 99 -0.88 -8.94 -25.37
C ARG A 99 -0.31 -10.12 -26.13
N ASP A 100 0.26 -9.85 -27.29
CA ASP A 100 0.78 -10.86 -28.21
C ASP A 100 2.25 -11.21 -27.92
N LEU A 101 2.93 -10.38 -27.12
CA LEU A 101 4.32 -10.60 -26.75
C LEU A 101 4.46 -11.51 -25.52
N VAL A 102 5.24 -12.58 -25.67
CA VAL A 102 5.55 -13.53 -24.60
C VAL A 102 7.02 -13.38 -24.14
N GLY A 103 7.26 -13.54 -22.84
CA GLY A 103 8.59 -13.66 -22.26
C GLY A 103 9.48 -12.42 -22.43
N LYS A 104 10.74 -12.63 -22.83
CA LYS A 104 11.77 -11.57 -22.93
C LYS A 104 11.39 -10.43 -23.89
N LYS A 105 10.54 -10.70 -24.90
CA LYS A 105 10.11 -9.69 -25.89
C LYS A 105 9.20 -8.63 -25.26
N ALA A 106 8.34 -8.99 -24.30
CA ALA A 106 7.50 -8.04 -23.57
C ALA A 106 8.31 -7.10 -22.65
N LYS A 107 9.51 -7.54 -22.22
CA LYS A 107 10.38 -6.76 -21.33
C LYS A 107 11.21 -5.70 -22.06
N LYS A 108 11.39 -5.77 -23.37
CA LYS A 108 12.17 -4.77 -24.14
C LYS A 108 11.34 -3.53 -24.45
N VAL A 109 11.17 -2.67 -23.46
CA VAL A 109 10.76 -1.27 -23.64
C VAL A 109 11.98 -0.43 -23.25
N PRO A 110 12.42 0.54 -24.07
CA PRO A 110 13.58 1.38 -23.75
C PRO A 110 13.40 2.05 -22.39
N GLU A 111 14.49 2.35 -21.70
CA GLU A 111 14.48 2.91 -20.34
C GLU A 111 14.80 4.42 -20.39
N ARG A 112 14.08 5.23 -19.62
CA ARG A 112 14.40 6.61 -19.25
C ARG A 112 14.38 6.61 -17.72
N LYS A 113 15.37 7.26 -17.13
CA LYS A 113 15.64 7.27 -15.69
C LYS A 113 14.90 8.42 -15.00
N ASP A 114 13.61 8.59 -15.25
CA ASP A 114 12.77 9.58 -14.59
C ASP A 114 11.81 8.87 -13.62
N TYR A 115 12.35 8.52 -12.46
CA TYR A 115 11.58 8.09 -11.31
C TYR A 115 11.20 9.32 -10.49
N GLN A 116 10.00 9.85 -10.69
CA GLN A 116 9.35 10.63 -9.64
C GLN A 116 8.61 9.64 -8.74
N MET A 117 9.23 9.30 -7.62
CA MET A 117 8.52 8.83 -6.43
C MET A 117 7.52 9.93 -6.07
N TRP A 118 6.22 9.67 -6.21
CA TRP A 118 5.24 10.43 -5.45
C TRP A 118 5.30 9.94 -4.02
N GLU A 119 6.24 10.50 -3.29
CA GLU A 119 5.88 10.97 -1.98
C GLU A 119 4.99 12.18 -2.26
N GLU A 120 3.70 12.09 -1.92
CA GLU A 120 3.08 13.33 -1.44
C GLU A 120 4.07 13.86 -0.41
N ALA A 121 4.53 15.09 -0.58
CA ALA A 121 5.16 15.78 0.53
C ALA A 121 4.07 15.86 1.60
N ILE A 122 4.04 14.86 2.48
CA ILE A 122 3.42 14.96 3.78
C ILE A 122 4.02 16.25 4.33
N SER A 123 3.17 17.23 4.69
CA SER A 123 3.69 18.50 5.19
C SER A 123 4.67 18.21 6.33
N GLU A 124 5.68 19.07 6.53
CA GLU A 124 6.63 18.91 7.62
C GLU A 124 5.91 18.72 8.98
N GLU A 125 4.72 19.32 9.11
CA GLU A 125 3.80 19.18 10.24
C GLU A 125 3.22 17.77 10.41
N GLU A 126 2.82 17.09 9.32
CA GLU A 126 2.27 15.73 9.40
C GLU A 126 3.38 14.69 9.61
N ILE A 127 4.59 14.91 9.09
CA ILE A 127 5.75 14.06 9.38
C ILE A 127 6.09 14.14 10.88
N ALA A 128 6.13 15.34 11.43
CA ALA A 128 6.36 15.56 12.86
C ALA A 128 5.26 14.92 13.73
N ARG A 129 3.99 15.03 13.34
CA ARG A 129 2.88 14.35 14.05
C ARG A 129 3.03 12.83 14.04
N ILE A 130 3.41 12.24 12.91
CA ILE A 130 3.61 10.79 12.78
C ILE A 130 4.82 10.33 13.61
N GLU A 131 5.90 11.10 13.64
CA GLU A 131 7.08 10.81 14.47
C GLU A 131 6.78 10.94 15.96
N GLU A 132 6.06 11.98 16.37
CA GLU A 132 5.60 12.15 17.75
C GLU A 132 4.65 11.03 18.17
N GLU A 133 3.69 10.67 17.33
CA GLU A 133 2.75 9.58 17.62
C GLU A 133 3.48 8.23 17.76
N LYS A 134 4.47 7.97 16.90
CA LYS A 134 5.35 6.78 17.01
C LYS A 134 6.20 6.80 18.28
N ARG A 135 6.75 7.96 18.66
CA ARG A 135 7.54 8.12 19.88
C ARG A 135 6.67 7.92 21.12
N GLN A 136 5.46 8.47 21.13
CA GLN A 136 4.48 8.27 22.20
C GLN A 136 4.03 6.81 22.28
N ALA A 137 3.83 6.14 21.15
CA ALA A 137 3.51 4.72 21.12
C ALA A 137 4.69 3.84 21.60
N ALA A 138 5.93 4.22 21.29
CA ALA A 138 7.13 3.53 21.78
C ALA A 138 7.28 3.67 23.30
N LEU A 139 7.16 4.89 23.82
CA LEU A 139 7.21 5.17 25.27
C LEU A 139 6.07 4.46 26.02
N LYS A 140 4.85 4.43 25.46
CA LYS A 140 3.73 3.68 26.03
C LYS A 140 4.02 2.18 26.08
N LYS A 141 4.59 1.61 25.01
CA LYS A 141 4.98 0.20 24.96
C LYS A 141 6.13 -0.14 25.92
N GLU A 142 7.10 0.75 26.09
CA GLU A 142 8.18 0.57 27.07
C GLU A 142 7.65 0.63 28.50
N ALA A 143 6.78 1.60 28.81
CA ALA A 143 6.13 1.69 30.11
C ALA A 143 5.20 0.49 30.39
N GLU A 144 4.51 -0.04 29.38
CA GLU A 144 3.69 -1.24 29.49
C GLU A 144 4.54 -2.48 29.77
N LYS A 145 5.66 -2.66 29.03
CA LYS A 145 6.64 -3.74 29.29
C LYS A 145 7.28 -3.65 30.67
N GLU A 146 7.58 -2.44 31.14
CA GLU A 146 8.18 -2.23 32.45
C GLU A 146 7.17 -2.52 33.57
N LYS A 147 5.90 -2.13 33.39
CA LYS A 147 4.81 -2.54 34.29
C LYS A 147 4.61 -4.05 34.31
N GLU A 148 4.62 -4.69 33.15
CA GLU A 148 4.49 -6.14 33.01
C GLU A 148 5.67 -6.85 33.69
N LYS A 149 6.90 -6.35 33.52
CA LYS A 149 8.10 -6.86 34.20
C LYS A 149 8.01 -6.72 35.72
N MET A 150 7.60 -5.57 36.23
CA MET A 150 7.41 -5.35 37.68
C MET A 150 6.29 -6.23 38.25
N GLU A 151 5.23 -6.48 37.48
CA GLU A 151 4.16 -7.40 37.89
C GLU A 151 4.63 -8.85 37.93
N LEU A 152 5.47 -9.25 36.96
CA LEU A 152 6.08 -10.58 36.91
C LEU A 152 7.05 -10.80 38.09
N GLU A 153 7.88 -9.80 38.42
CA GLU A 153 8.80 -9.84 39.57
C GLU A 153 8.03 -9.94 40.90
N LYS A 154 6.93 -9.21 41.06
CA LYS A 154 6.05 -9.32 42.24
C LYS A 154 5.39 -10.70 42.34
N LYS A 155 4.91 -11.26 41.22
CA LYS A 155 4.37 -12.63 41.17
C LYS A 155 5.43 -13.67 41.49
N PHE A 156 6.66 -13.49 41.00
CA PHE A 156 7.78 -14.38 41.28
C PHE A 156 8.20 -14.34 42.76
N ALA A 157 8.25 -13.15 43.37
CA ALA A 157 8.55 -12.99 44.79
C ALA A 157 7.47 -13.61 45.70
N ALA A 158 6.19 -13.45 45.34
CA ALA A 158 5.08 -14.08 46.07
C ALA A 158 5.10 -15.61 45.97
N ALA A 159 5.45 -16.15 44.79
CA ALA A 159 5.60 -17.59 44.60
C ALA A 159 6.81 -18.17 45.37
N ALA A 160 7.92 -17.43 45.45
CA ALA A 160 9.10 -17.82 46.24
C ALA A 160 8.79 -17.81 47.76
N ALA A 161 8.07 -16.79 48.25
CA ALA A 161 7.64 -16.74 49.65
C ALA A 161 6.68 -17.89 49.99
N ALA A 162 5.71 -18.20 49.11
CA ALA A 162 4.83 -19.35 49.29
C ALA A 162 5.59 -20.69 49.28
N HIS A 163 6.63 -20.82 48.44
CA HIS A 163 7.47 -22.02 48.40
C HIS A 163 8.34 -22.16 49.65
N GLU A 164 8.85 -21.06 50.22
CA GLU A 164 9.56 -21.11 51.52
C GLU A 164 8.62 -21.43 52.69
N GLU A 165 7.39 -20.91 52.69
CA GLU A 165 6.37 -21.24 53.69
C GLU A 165 5.94 -22.71 53.63
N ILE A 166 5.76 -23.27 52.43
CA ILE A 166 5.45 -24.70 52.25
C ILE A 166 6.62 -25.57 52.73
N LYS A 167 7.87 -25.19 52.42
CA LYS A 167 9.07 -25.92 52.83
C LYS A 167 9.36 -25.83 54.34
N ALA A 168 8.82 -24.81 55.02
CA ALA A 168 8.89 -24.66 56.46
C ALA A 168 7.78 -25.43 57.21
N GLN A 169 6.69 -25.81 56.54
CA GLN A 169 5.62 -26.64 57.11
C GLN A 169 5.87 -28.15 56.97
N GLU A 170 6.75 -28.58 56.06
CA GLU A 170 7.14 -29.98 55.85
C GLU A 170 8.36 -30.45 56.69
N LYS A 171 8.84 -29.63 57.64
CA LYS A 171 10.00 -29.92 58.49
C LYS A 171 9.64 -29.87 59.97
#